data_AF-A0A381YB77-F1
#
_entry.id   AF-A0A381YB77-F1
#
_cell.length_a   1.000
_cell.length_b   1.000
_cell.length_c   1.000
_cell.angle_alpha   90.00
_cell.angle_beta   90.00
_cell.angle_gamma   90.00
#
_symmetry.space_group_name_H-M   'P 1'
#
loop_
_entity.id
_entity.type
_entity.pdbx_description
1 polymer ?
#
loop_
_entity_poly.entity_id
_entity_poly.type
_entity_poly.pdbx_seq_one_letter_code
_entity_poly.pdbx_strand_id
1 'polypeptide(L)'
;MTDLIPILGILTGIIIPVSVFIWLYYEGKGKRETVLEIAKHMDDPSKVEELLGIFDERKKEPIDYRRGGVITIFVGIGIYLLGVAALGSLFKGVGLLVGAIGVGTMVAGYLYPNTSEELTNAVEKFEEK
;
A
#
# COMPACT_ATOMS: atom_id res chain seq x y z
N MET A 1 -16.43 11.47 -32.28
CA MET A 1 -15.84 12.05 -31.03
C MET A 1 -16.41 11.38 -29.78
N THR A 2 -17.69 11.03 -29.75
CA THR A 2 -18.35 10.30 -28.65
C THR A 2 -17.72 8.95 -28.30
N ASP A 3 -17.20 8.20 -29.27
CA ASP A 3 -16.60 6.87 -29.01
C ASP A 3 -15.15 6.94 -28.52
N LEU A 4 -14.47 8.06 -28.71
CA LEU A 4 -13.07 8.24 -28.29
C LEU A 4 -12.94 8.34 -26.77
N ILE A 5 -13.93 8.97 -26.11
CA ILE A 5 -13.94 9.19 -24.66
C ILE A 5 -14.01 7.86 -23.88
N PRO A 6 -14.94 6.93 -24.18
CA PRO A 6 -14.95 5.60 -23.58
C PRO A 6 -13.65 4.82 -23.81
N ILE A 7 -13.10 4.87 -25.03
CA ILE A 7 -11.87 4.14 -25.39
C ILE A 7 -10.68 4.65 -24.58
N LEU A 8 -10.51 5.96 -24.47
CA LEU A 8 -9.45 6.56 -23.65
C LEU A 8 -9.63 6.24 -22.17
N GLY A 9 -10.87 6.22 -21.66
CA GLY A 9 -11.16 5.82 -20.28
C GLY A 9 -10.72 4.39 -19.97
N ILE A 10 -11.05 3.43 -20.85
CA ILE A 10 -10.66 2.02 -20.70
C ILE A 10 -9.13 1.87 -20.79
N LEU A 11 -8.49 2.53 -21.76
CA LEU A 11 -7.03 2.52 -21.91
C LEU A 11 -6.34 3.03 -20.65
N THR A 12 -6.78 4.17 -20.11
CA THR A 12 -6.19 4.76 -18.90
C THR A 12 -6.37 3.83 -17.69
N GLY A 13 -7.52 3.16 -17.60
CA GLY A 13 -7.82 2.19 -16.55
C GLY A 13 -6.93 0.93 -16.58
N ILE A 14 -6.38 0.56 -17.74
CA ILE A 14 -5.46 -0.58 -17.89
C ILE A 14 -4.00 -0.13 -17.74
N ILE A 15 -3.65 1.01 -18.32
CA ILE A 15 -2.26 1.52 -18.32
C ILE A 15 -1.78 1.76 -16.89
N ILE A 16 -2.59 2.39 -16.03
CA ILE A 16 -2.17 2.74 -14.68
C ILE A 16 -1.79 1.50 -13.84
N PRO A 17 -2.64 0.45 -13.72
CA PRO A 17 -2.26 -0.77 -13.00
C PRO A 17 -1.03 -1.46 -13.57
N VAL A 18 -0.92 -1.54 -14.90
CA VAL A 18 0.24 -2.19 -15.56
C VAL A 18 1.53 -1.43 -15.27
N SER A 19 1.52 -0.10 -15.35
CA SER A 19 2.68 0.72 -15.01
C SER A 19 3.11 0.58 -13.55
N VAL A 20 2.15 0.58 -12.61
CA VAL A 20 2.43 0.37 -11.18
C VAL A 20 3.02 -1.03 -10.95
N PHE A 21 2.49 -2.05 -11.61
CA PHE A 21 3.00 -3.42 -11.50
C PHE A 21 4.44 -3.55 -12.04
N ILE A 22 4.71 -2.96 -13.21
CA ILE A 22 6.05 -2.93 -13.79
C ILE A 22 7.04 -2.24 -12.85
N TRP A 23 6.67 -1.09 -12.30
CA TRP A 23 7.52 -0.37 -11.36
C TRP A 23 7.82 -1.20 -10.11
N LEU A 24 6.80 -1.77 -9.47
CA LEU A 24 6.95 -2.64 -8.30
C LEU A 24 7.83 -3.87 -8.60
N TYR A 25 7.68 -4.46 -9.79
CA TYR A 25 8.49 -5.59 -10.23
C TYR A 25 9.97 -5.22 -10.35
N TYR A 26 10.29 -4.11 -11.03
CA TYR A 26 11.68 -3.67 -11.17
C TYR A 26 12.30 -3.22 -9.85
N GLU A 27 11.54 -2.55 -8.99
CA GLU A 27 12.01 -2.17 -7.65
C GLU A 27 12.33 -3.42 -6.81
N GLY A 28 11.46 -4.43 -6.84
CA GLY A 28 11.69 -5.70 -6.15
C GLY A 28 12.86 -6.49 -6.72
N LYS A 29 12.99 -6.54 -8.05
CA LYS A 29 14.08 -7.23 -8.73
C LYS A 29 15.43 -6.58 -8.45
N GLY A 30 15.52 -5.25 -8.55
CA GLY A 30 16.76 -4.51 -8.27
C GLY A 30 17.26 -4.73 -6.85
N LYS A 31 16.36 -4.65 -5.85
CA LYS A 31 16.71 -4.94 -4.44
C LYS A 31 17.31 -6.33 -4.26
N ARG A 32 16.70 -7.37 -4.84
CA ARG A 32 17.17 -8.75 -4.74
C ARG A 32 18.53 -8.97 -5.41
N GLU A 33 18.75 -8.33 -6.55
CA GLU A 33 20.00 -8.41 -7.30
C GLU A 33 21.16 -7.76 -6.53
N THR A 34 20.92 -6.58 -5.95
CA THR A 34 21.89 -5.89 -5.07
C THR A 34 22.23 -6.72 -3.83
N VAL A 35 21.23 -7.32 -3.16
CA VAL A 35 21.46 -8.19 -2.01
C VAL A 35 22.29 -9.42 -2.39
N LEU A 36 21.97 -10.05 -3.53
CA LEU A 36 22.71 -11.22 -4.02
C LEU A 36 24.16 -10.87 -4.35
N GLU A 37 24.42 -9.68 -4.89
CA GLU A 37 25.76 -9.21 -5.22
C GLU A 37 26.58 -8.91 -3.96
N ILE A 38 25.99 -8.23 -2.97
CA ILE A 38 26.62 -7.99 -1.66
C ILE A 38 26.92 -9.32 -0.95
N ALA A 39 25.98 -10.28 -0.97
CA ALA A 39 26.15 -11.58 -0.33
C ALA A 39 27.31 -12.39 -0.92
N LYS A 40 27.57 -12.28 -2.23
CA LYS A 40 28.70 -12.97 -2.89
C LYS A 40 30.07 -12.42 -2.51
N HIS A 41 30.12 -11.18 -2.02
CA HIS A 41 31.36 -10.48 -1.66
C HIS A 41 31.59 -10.37 -0.14
N MET A 42 30.72 -10.96 0.68
CA MET A 42 30.89 -11.01 2.13
C MET A 42 31.33 -12.40 2.60
N ASP A 43 32.40 -12.44 3.39
CA ASP A 43 32.97 -13.66 3.97
C ASP A 43 32.24 -14.15 5.24
N ASP A 44 31.39 -13.32 5.85
CA ASP A 44 30.72 -13.62 7.12
C ASP A 44 29.19 -13.80 6.93
N PRO A 45 28.64 -15.02 7.09
CA PRO A 45 27.22 -15.30 6.88
C PRO A 45 26.30 -14.53 7.85
N SER A 46 26.79 -14.16 9.03
CA SER A 46 25.99 -13.42 10.02
C SER A 46 25.65 -11.99 9.59
N LYS A 47 26.51 -11.34 8.79
CA LYS A 47 26.23 -10.02 8.21
C LYS A 47 25.32 -10.07 6.98
N VAL A 48 25.27 -11.21 6.29
CA VAL A 48 24.31 -11.45 5.20
C VAL A 48 22.89 -11.46 5.75
N GLU A 49 22.70 -12.07 6.91
CA GLU A 49 21.40 -12.14 7.59
C GLU A 49 20.95 -10.76 8.10
N GLU A 50 21.87 -9.95 8.63
CA GLU A 50 21.60 -8.56 9.02
C GLU A 50 21.25 -7.67 7.81
N LEU A 51 21.97 -7.80 6.69
CA LEU A 51 21.67 -7.08 5.45
C LEU A 51 20.36 -7.54 4.81
N LEU A 52 20.10 -8.85 4.78
CA LEU A 52 18.80 -9.39 4.39
C LEU A 52 17.70 -8.80 5.29
N GLY A 53 17.92 -8.74 6.60
CA GLY A 53 17.04 -8.09 7.56
C GLY A 53 16.76 -6.63 7.22
N ILE A 54 17.76 -5.81 6.88
CA ILE A 54 17.56 -4.40 6.49
C ILE A 54 16.76 -4.26 5.18
N PHE A 55 16.95 -5.16 4.22
CA PHE A 55 16.21 -5.14 2.95
C PHE A 55 14.81 -5.78 3.04
N ASP A 56 14.62 -6.73 3.96
CA ASP A 56 13.37 -7.44 4.24
C ASP A 56 12.52 -6.74 5.32
N GLU A 57 13.12 -5.87 6.13
CA GLU A 57 12.49 -4.80 6.91
C GLU A 57 11.89 -3.70 6.00
N ARG A 58 11.26 -4.13 4.91
CA ARG A 58 9.90 -3.71 4.61
C ARG A 58 8.91 -4.28 5.64
N LYS A 59 9.24 -4.24 6.94
CA LYS A 59 8.25 -4.05 7.99
C LYS A 59 7.65 -2.68 7.67
N LYS A 60 6.70 -2.65 6.74
CA LYS A 60 5.76 -1.53 6.62
C LYS A 60 5.37 -1.26 8.06
N GLU A 61 5.68 -0.07 8.56
CA GLU A 61 5.22 0.38 9.87
C GLU A 61 3.80 -0.15 10.05
N PRO A 62 3.49 -0.76 11.22
CA PRO A 62 2.24 -1.49 11.44
C PRO A 62 1.12 -0.69 10.79
N ILE A 63 0.58 -1.20 9.66
CA ILE A 63 -0.29 -0.38 8.81
C ILE A 63 -1.46 0.01 9.69
N ASP A 64 -1.53 1.29 10.07
CA ASP A 64 -2.58 1.76 10.93
C ASP A 64 -3.87 1.80 10.10
N TYR A 65 -4.57 0.68 10.12
CA TYR A 65 -5.83 0.48 9.41
C TYR A 65 -6.89 1.49 9.86
N ARG A 66 -6.77 2.08 11.07
CA ARG A 66 -7.65 3.16 11.52
C ARG A 66 -7.35 4.44 10.76
N ARG A 67 -6.07 4.85 10.68
CA ARG A 67 -5.66 5.99 9.83
C ARG A 67 -6.02 5.77 8.37
N GLY A 68 -5.73 4.59 7.84
CA GLY A 68 -6.08 4.20 6.47
C GLY A 68 -7.58 4.34 6.21
N GLY A 69 -8.40 3.78 7.10
CA GLY A 69 -9.86 3.85 7.00
C GLY A 69 -10.40 5.27 7.04
N VAL A 70 -9.89 6.14 7.93
CA VAL A 70 -10.26 7.56 7.97
C VAL A 70 -9.98 8.24 6.63
N ILE A 71 -8.76 8.07 6.11
CA ILE A 71 -8.33 8.68 4.85
C ILE A 71 -9.25 8.21 3.70
N THR A 72 -9.51 6.91 3.62
CA THR A 72 -10.37 6.34 2.58
C THR A 72 -11.82 6.83 2.68
N ILE A 73 -12.38 7.02 3.89
CA ILE A 73 -13.70 7.64 4.07
C ILE A 73 -13.71 9.07 3.49
N PHE A 74 -12.70 9.89 3.83
CA PHE A 74 -12.62 11.27 3.33
C PHE A 74 -12.44 11.34 1.81
N VAL A 75 -11.67 10.41 1.22
CA VAL A 75 -11.58 10.27 -0.24
C VAL A 75 -12.94 9.94 -0.84
N GLY A 76 -13.69 9.01 -0.25
CA GLY A 76 -15.05 8.67 -0.69
C GLY A 76 -16.01 9.87 -0.62
N ILE A 77 -15.99 10.63 0.47
CA ILE A 77 -16.77 11.86 0.63
C ILE A 77 -16.37 12.89 -0.45
N GLY A 78 -15.07 13.09 -0.69
CA GLY A 78 -14.58 14.01 -1.72
C GLY A 78 -15.09 13.65 -3.12
N ILE A 79 -15.02 12.36 -3.49
CA ILE A 79 -15.52 11.87 -4.78
C ILE A 79 -17.05 12.01 -4.87
N TYR A 80 -17.76 11.74 -3.78
CA TYR A 80 -19.22 11.91 -3.73
C TYR A 80 -19.62 13.39 -3.94
N LEU A 81 -18.99 14.31 -3.22
CA LEU A 81 -19.22 15.75 -3.34
C LEU A 81 -18.87 16.25 -4.75
N LEU A 82 -17.80 15.73 -5.36
CA LEU A 82 -17.44 16.02 -6.74
C LEU A 82 -18.52 15.55 -7.73
N GLY A 83 -19.12 14.38 -7.48
CA GLY A 83 -20.29 13.89 -8.23
C GLY A 83 -21.53 14.77 -8.04
N VAL A 84 -21.74 15.35 -6.87
CA VAL A 84 -22.82 16.33 -6.61
C VAL A 84 -22.55 17.66 -7.31
N ALA A 85 -21.32 18.15 -7.28
CA ALA A 85 -20.96 19.47 -7.78
C ALA A 85 -20.86 19.54 -9.31
N ALA A 86 -20.30 18.51 -9.97
CA ALA A 86 -19.95 18.63 -11.39
C ALA A 86 -20.06 17.34 -12.22
N LEU A 87 -19.77 16.16 -11.66
CA LEU A 87 -19.52 14.94 -12.47
C LEU A 87 -20.68 13.94 -12.55
N GLY A 88 -21.81 14.20 -11.89
CA GLY A 88 -23.04 13.41 -12.04
C GLY A 88 -23.12 12.13 -11.19
N SER A 89 -24.10 11.28 -11.50
CA SER A 89 -24.51 10.13 -10.66
C SER A 89 -23.45 9.04 -10.54
N LEU A 90 -22.61 8.83 -11.56
CA LEU A 90 -21.55 7.83 -11.54
C LEU A 90 -20.55 8.10 -10.41
N PHE A 91 -20.06 9.35 -10.32
CA PHE A 91 -19.10 9.75 -9.29
C PHE A 91 -19.72 9.77 -7.88
N LYS A 92 -21.03 10.05 -7.76
CA LYS A 92 -21.75 9.85 -6.49
C LYS A 92 -21.70 8.38 -6.07
N GLY A 93 -21.96 7.45 -6.99
CA GLY A 93 -21.87 6.01 -6.74
C GLY A 93 -20.46 5.56 -6.33
N VAL A 94 -19.44 6.01 -7.07
CA VAL A 94 -18.03 5.70 -6.75
C VAL A 94 -17.64 6.25 -5.38
N GLY A 95 -18.06 7.47 -5.03
CA GLY A 95 -17.80 8.06 -3.72
C GLY A 95 -18.42 7.28 -2.56
N LEU A 96 -19.67 6.82 -2.72
CA LEU A 96 -20.32 5.95 -1.72
C LEU A 96 -19.60 4.60 -1.57
N LEU A 97 -19.18 4.00 -2.69
CA LEU A 97 -18.43 2.74 -2.67
C LEU A 97 -17.10 2.89 -1.91
N VAL A 98 -16.31 3.91 -2.26
CA VAL A 98 -15.02 4.18 -1.61
C VAL A 98 -15.21 4.52 -0.14
N GLY A 99 -16.25 5.29 0.21
CA GLY A 99 -16.61 5.57 1.60
C GLY A 99 -16.93 4.31 2.40
N ALA A 100 -17.72 3.38 1.83
CA ALA A 100 -18.03 2.10 2.47
C ALA A 100 -16.79 1.23 2.69
N ILE A 101 -15.85 1.20 1.73
CA ILE A 101 -14.56 0.52 1.90
C ILE A 101 -13.77 1.12 3.06
N GLY A 102 -13.76 2.45 3.18
CA GLY A 102 -13.11 3.17 4.26
C GLY A 102 -13.68 2.84 5.64
N VAL A 103 -15.01 2.70 5.76
CA VAL A 103 -15.66 2.23 6.99
C VAL A 103 -15.18 0.81 7.33
N GLY A 104 -15.15 -0.09 6.34
CA GLY A 104 -14.65 -1.45 6.54
C GLY A 104 -13.19 -1.51 7.02
N THR A 105 -12.32 -0.67 6.44
CA THR A 105 -10.90 -0.60 6.86
C THR A 105 -10.74 -0.01 8.26
N MET A 106 -11.53 1.01 8.60
CA MET A 106 -11.53 1.57 9.96
C MET A 106 -11.96 0.53 10.98
N VAL A 107 -13.03 -0.23 10.70
CA VAL A 107 -13.52 -1.31 11.59
C VAL A 107 -12.47 -2.41 11.73
N ALA A 108 -11.83 -2.82 10.63
CA ALA A 108 -10.74 -3.80 10.67
C ALA A 108 -9.58 -3.35 11.57
N GLY A 109 -9.24 -2.05 11.56
CA GLY A 109 -8.22 -1.50 12.45
C GLY A 109 -8.57 -1.46 13.93
N TYR A 110 -9.85 -1.54 14.29
CA TYR A 110 -10.28 -1.75 15.67
C TYR A 110 -10.35 -3.23 16.04
N LEU A 111 -10.70 -4.10 15.09
CA LEU A 111 -10.84 -5.55 15.32
C LEU A 111 -9.48 -6.27 15.38
N TYR A 112 -8.49 -5.78 14.62
CA TYR A 112 -7.12 -6.28 14.58
C TYR A 112 -6.14 -5.16 14.97
N PRO A 113 -6.04 -4.83 16.27
CA PRO A 113 -5.14 -3.79 16.74
C PRO A 113 -3.67 -4.23 16.61
N ASN A 114 -2.85 -3.42 15.95
CA ASN A 114 -1.40 -3.67 15.77
C ASN A 114 -0.57 -3.58 17.06
N THR A 115 -1.20 -3.33 18.21
CA THR A 115 -0.55 -3.17 19.52
C THR A 115 0.25 -4.43 19.90
N SER A 116 -0.16 -5.61 19.44
CA SER A 116 0.57 -6.86 19.64
C SER A 116 1.90 -6.90 18.89
N GLU A 117 1.97 -6.34 17.67
CA GLU A 117 3.22 -6.31 16.87
C GLU A 117 4.20 -5.25 17.38
N GLU A 118 3.70 -4.10 17.85
CA GLU A 118 4.55 -3.06 18.48
C GLU A 118 5.17 -3.56 19.79
N LEU A 119 4.41 -4.28 20.61
CA LEU A 119 4.91 -4.88 21.86
C LEU A 119 5.94 -5.97 21.59
N THR A 120 5.68 -6.89 20.66
CA THR A 120 6.64 -7.95 20.30
C THR A 120 7.94 -7.37 19.77
N ASN A 121 7.89 -6.39 18.86
CA ASN A 121 9.10 -5.71 18.36
C ASN A 121 9.87 -4.98 19.47
N ALA A 122 9.18 -4.42 20.47
CA ALA A 122 9.83 -3.75 21.59
C ALA A 122 10.51 -4.74 22.55
N VAL A 123 9.92 -5.93 22.73
CA VAL A 123 10.51 -7.02 23.53
C VAL A 123 11.71 -7.62 22.81
N GLU A 124 11.61 -7.90 21.52
CA GLU A 124 12.69 -8.46 20.69
C GLU A 124 13.93 -7.54 20.73
N LYS A 125 13.73 -6.22 20.59
CA LYS A 125 14.80 -5.21 20.75
C LYS A 125 15.37 -5.09 22.17
N PHE A 126 14.63 -5.52 23.18
CA PHE A 126 15.12 -5.58 24.57
C PHE A 126 15.92 -6.86 24.81
N GLU A 127 15.53 -7.98 24.19
CA GLU A 127 16.23 -9.27 24.29
C GLU A 127 17.54 -9.30 23.49
N GLU A 128 17.65 -8.53 22.40
CA GLU A 128 18.89 -8.38 21.63
C GLU A 128 19.96 -7.49 22.31
N LYS A 129 19.65 -6.88 23.46
CA LYS A 129 20.48 -5.89 24.16
C LYS A 129 21.13 -6.44 25.43
#